data_AF-A0A7Y3YKC7-F1
#
_entry.id   AF-A0A7Y3YKC7-F1
#
_cell.length_a   1.000
_cell.length_b   1.000
_cell.length_c   1.000
_cell.angle_alpha   90.00
_cell.angle_beta   90.00
_cell.angle_gamma   90.00
#
_symmetry.space_group_name_H-M   'P 1'
#
loop_
_entity.id
_entity.type
_entity.pdbx_description
1 polymer ?
#
loop_
_entity_poly.entity_id
_entity_poly.type
_entity_poly.pdbx_seq_one_letter_code
_entity_poly.pdbx_strand_id
1 'polypeptide(L)'
;MSDLTNSVKSPSLNAGQVHTTSNAKSNTNQSESTSDKLGLSNPALWYSGGFIALFVTLALFDGELLSSLVNTGFAWSVKVFGPYWQMLLLLTFLIGLGLAAGRTGKVILGGIAKPEMDGFRWMAIIFCTLLAGGGVFWAAAEPIAHYVSPPPLYGAQENAQQGAVNALSQSFMHWGFLAWAIVGSLTSIVVMHLHYDKGLPLKPRILLYPVLGERALKGHTGALIDACCIVAVAAGTIGPIGFLGLQVSYALNALFEIPDGFTTQLIIILFAIVLYTMSALSGLNRGMQMLSRYNVILAMALMVYILIFGPTNFIFNGYIQGVGSMIDNFIPMATYRGDEGWLSWWTVFFWGWFLGYGPMMAIFIARISRGRSIRQLVSTISLVAPFVTCFWFTIVGGSGLAFEIADPGSVSKAFEGFNLPGALLAVTQQLPMPMLISILFLILTTIFIVTTGDSMTYTISVVISGETEPNAIIRTFWGVMMGVTALILISLGSGGISALQSFIVITAVPVSLILLPSLWNAPQIAIKMAKEQGL
;
A
#
# COMPACT_ATOMS: atom_id res chain seq x y z
N MET A 1 11.18 -12.01 -7.37
CA MET A 1 11.45 -11.85 -5.92
C MET A 1 12.41 -12.93 -5.37
N SER A 2 13.42 -13.38 -6.10
CA SER A 2 14.18 -14.61 -5.79
C SER A 2 15.26 -14.53 -4.70
N ASP A 3 15.59 -13.36 -4.15
CA ASP A 3 16.75 -13.21 -3.24
C ASP A 3 16.52 -12.38 -1.98
N LEU A 4 15.28 -12.00 -1.65
CA LEU A 4 15.04 -11.27 -0.38
C LEU A 4 15.39 -12.12 0.85
N THR A 5 15.44 -13.45 0.72
CA THR A 5 15.95 -14.36 1.76
C THR A 5 17.47 -14.55 1.69
N ASN A 6 18.10 -14.48 0.51
CA ASN A 6 19.55 -14.65 0.36
C ASN A 6 20.37 -13.39 0.68
N SER A 7 19.78 -12.19 0.57
CA SER A 7 20.44 -10.92 0.87
C SER A 7 20.59 -10.64 2.38
N VAL A 8 20.16 -11.57 3.25
CA VAL A 8 20.23 -11.46 4.72
C VAL A 8 21.63 -11.79 5.27
N LYS A 9 22.52 -12.37 4.46
CA LYS A 9 23.90 -12.61 4.88
C LYS A 9 24.70 -11.31 4.80
N SER A 10 24.87 -10.64 5.95
CA SER A 10 25.88 -9.60 6.13
C SER A 10 27.26 -10.10 5.68
N PRO A 11 28.01 -9.37 4.85
CA PRO A 11 29.42 -9.68 4.64
C PRO A 11 30.16 -9.29 5.92
N SER A 12 30.90 -10.24 6.51
CA SER A 12 31.86 -9.97 7.57
C SER A 12 32.88 -8.92 7.07
N LEU A 13 32.88 -7.75 7.70
CA LEU A 13 33.88 -6.71 7.45
C LEU A 13 35.25 -7.22 7.95
N ASN A 14 36.18 -7.42 7.02
CA ASN A 14 37.59 -7.60 7.32
C ASN A 14 38.15 -6.24 7.80
N ALA A 15 38.21 -6.06 9.13
CA ALA A 15 38.97 -4.97 9.74
C ALA A 15 40.38 -5.46 10.06
N GLY A 16 41.37 -4.73 9.55
CA GLY A 16 42.79 -4.98 9.77
C GLY A 16 43.19 -4.94 11.25
N GLN A 17 44.26 -5.68 11.51
CA GLN A 17 44.92 -5.94 12.79
C GLN A 17 44.97 -4.74 13.75
N VAL A 18 44.33 -4.90 14.91
CA VAL A 18 44.75 -4.23 16.15
C VAL A 18 44.76 -5.28 17.26
N HIS A 19 45.96 -5.51 17.82
CA HIS A 19 46.22 -6.40 18.94
C HIS A 19 45.25 -6.13 20.10
N THR A 20 44.45 -7.12 20.48
CA THR A 20 43.81 -7.17 21.79
C THR A 20 43.84 -8.59 22.33
N THR A 21 44.24 -8.66 23.59
CA THR A 21 44.45 -9.82 24.44
C THR A 21 43.24 -10.75 24.50
N SER A 22 43.54 -12.04 24.41
CA SER A 22 42.67 -13.19 24.67
C SER A 22 41.76 -12.97 25.89
N ASN A 23 40.47 -12.80 25.65
CA ASN A 23 39.42 -13.15 26.60
C ASN A 23 38.51 -14.17 25.92
N ALA A 24 38.65 -15.43 26.31
CA ALA A 24 37.78 -16.52 25.93
C ALA A 24 36.34 -16.20 26.37
N LYS A 25 35.50 -15.80 25.42
CA LYS A 25 34.05 -15.78 25.63
C LYS A 25 33.54 -17.21 25.48
N SER A 26 33.05 -17.75 26.59
CA SER A 26 32.27 -18.97 26.65
C SER A 26 31.12 -18.92 25.63
N ASN A 27 31.11 -19.85 24.69
CA ASN A 27 29.92 -20.20 23.92
C ASN A 27 28.90 -20.85 24.87
N THR A 28 28.11 -20.03 25.56
CA THR A 28 26.84 -20.48 26.13
C THR A 28 25.79 -20.41 25.02
N ASN A 29 25.49 -21.55 24.42
CA ASN A 29 24.22 -21.79 23.72
C ASN A 29 23.08 -21.66 24.74
N GLN A 30 22.61 -20.45 25.00
CA GLN A 30 21.30 -20.28 25.65
C GLN A 30 20.25 -20.66 24.60
N SER A 31 19.51 -21.75 24.84
CA SER A 31 18.34 -22.04 24.01
C SER A 31 17.36 -20.89 24.18
N GLU A 32 17.10 -20.11 23.13
CA GLU A 32 16.05 -19.11 23.14
C GLU A 32 14.75 -19.72 23.69
N SER A 33 14.16 -19.07 24.69
CA SER A 33 12.92 -19.55 25.27
C SER A 33 11.80 -19.46 24.24
N THR A 34 10.78 -20.31 24.33
CA THR A 34 9.59 -20.23 23.47
C THR A 34 8.93 -18.84 23.53
N SER A 35 9.05 -18.15 24.67
CA SER A 35 8.57 -16.78 24.87
C SER A 35 9.31 -15.76 24.00
N ASP A 36 10.63 -15.90 23.90
CA ASP A 36 11.48 -15.02 23.08
C ASP A 36 11.24 -15.26 21.58
N LYS A 37 11.11 -16.53 21.17
CA LYS A 37 10.77 -16.91 19.79
C LYS A 37 9.39 -16.41 19.36
N LEU A 38 8.45 -16.32 20.29
CA LEU A 38 7.11 -15.77 20.05
C LEU A 38 7.06 -14.24 20.20
N GLY A 39 8.17 -13.59 20.54
CA GLY A 39 8.22 -12.14 20.75
C GLY A 39 7.28 -11.65 21.86
N LEU A 40 6.89 -12.52 22.80
CA LEU A 40 5.93 -12.18 23.87
C LEU A 40 6.48 -11.11 24.82
N SER A 41 7.80 -10.97 24.88
CA SER A 41 8.49 -9.92 25.62
C SER A 41 8.46 -8.55 24.93
N ASN A 42 8.09 -8.47 23.64
CA ASN A 42 8.00 -7.21 22.92
C ASN A 42 6.63 -6.54 23.16
N PRO A 43 6.56 -5.38 23.84
CA PRO A 43 5.29 -4.72 24.12
C PRO A 43 4.52 -4.32 22.86
N ALA A 44 5.19 -4.19 21.70
CA ALA A 44 4.54 -3.84 20.44
C ALA A 44 3.51 -4.90 20.01
N LEU A 45 3.78 -6.19 20.29
CA LEU A 45 2.83 -7.28 20.02
C LEU A 45 1.55 -7.09 20.82
N TRP A 46 1.66 -6.77 22.10
CA TRP A 46 0.51 -6.59 22.98
C TRP A 46 -0.30 -5.34 22.65
N TYR A 47 0.37 -4.23 22.33
CA TYR A 47 -0.33 -3.00 21.94
C TYR A 47 -1.08 -3.15 20.61
N SER A 48 -0.41 -3.70 19.59
CA SER A 48 -1.02 -3.85 18.27
C SER A 48 -2.00 -5.02 18.21
N GLY A 49 -1.60 -6.20 18.68
CA GLY A 49 -2.43 -7.39 18.72
C GLY A 49 -3.61 -7.24 19.70
N GLY A 50 -3.38 -6.61 20.85
CA GLY A 50 -4.42 -6.27 21.81
C GLY A 50 -5.42 -5.26 21.27
N PHE A 51 -4.98 -4.24 20.51
CA PHE A 51 -5.89 -3.31 19.83
C PHE A 51 -6.82 -4.04 18.84
N ILE A 52 -6.27 -4.90 17.96
CA ILE A 52 -7.10 -5.64 17.00
C ILE A 52 -7.99 -6.67 17.72
N ALA A 53 -7.49 -7.38 18.71
CA ALA A 53 -8.28 -8.33 19.49
C ALA A 53 -9.42 -7.63 20.24
N LEU A 54 -9.18 -6.46 20.83
CA LEU A 54 -10.22 -5.65 21.46
C LEU A 54 -11.24 -5.16 20.44
N PHE A 55 -10.81 -4.71 19.26
CA PHE A 55 -11.70 -4.32 18.17
C PHE A 55 -12.63 -5.47 17.76
N VAL A 56 -12.06 -6.66 17.54
CA VAL A 56 -12.81 -7.87 17.20
C VAL A 56 -13.77 -8.27 18.33
N THR A 57 -13.29 -8.23 19.57
CA THR A 57 -14.10 -8.57 20.74
C THR A 57 -15.28 -7.61 20.86
N LEU A 58 -15.04 -6.30 20.78
CA LEU A 58 -16.09 -5.29 20.85
C LEU A 58 -17.14 -5.47 19.75
N ALA A 59 -16.73 -5.83 18.53
CA ALA A 59 -17.66 -6.13 17.45
C ALA A 59 -18.62 -7.28 17.76
N LEU A 60 -18.13 -8.32 18.43
CA LEU A 60 -18.91 -9.51 18.78
C LEU A 60 -19.88 -9.26 19.94
N PHE A 61 -19.54 -8.34 20.85
CA PHE A 61 -20.37 -8.02 22.01
C PHE A 61 -21.34 -6.85 21.77
N ASP A 62 -20.89 -5.80 21.07
CA ASP A 62 -21.65 -4.57 20.84
C ASP A 62 -21.25 -3.92 19.51
N GLY A 63 -21.82 -4.44 18.42
CA GLY A 63 -21.59 -3.94 17.08
C GLY A 63 -22.09 -2.51 16.84
N GLU A 64 -23.13 -2.08 17.58
CA GLU A 64 -23.65 -0.71 17.47
C GLU A 64 -22.68 0.30 18.07
N LEU A 65 -22.15 0.02 19.26
CA LEU A 65 -21.10 0.84 19.87
C LEU A 65 -19.86 0.90 18.98
N LEU A 66 -19.43 -0.25 18.43
CA LEU A 66 -18.30 -0.26 17.50
C LEU A 66 -18.55 0.61 16.27
N SER A 67 -19.72 0.47 15.64
CA SER A 67 -20.12 1.27 14.48
C SER A 67 -20.12 2.77 14.81
N SER A 68 -20.66 3.16 15.96
CA SER A 68 -20.65 4.54 16.44
C SER A 68 -19.23 5.09 16.65
N LEU A 69 -18.35 4.30 17.28
CA LEU A 69 -16.95 4.68 17.50
C LEU A 69 -16.19 4.81 16.18
N VAL A 70 -16.38 3.90 15.24
CA VAL A 70 -15.76 3.94 13.91
C VAL A 70 -16.22 5.17 13.14
N ASN A 71 -17.53 5.43 13.07
CA ASN A 71 -18.06 6.59 12.36
C ASN A 71 -17.61 7.93 12.97
N THR A 72 -17.61 8.01 14.31
CA THR A 72 -17.15 9.20 15.04
C THR A 72 -15.64 9.41 14.84
N GLY A 73 -14.86 8.35 14.94
CA GLY A 73 -13.41 8.38 14.73
C GLY A 73 -13.05 8.77 13.30
N PHE A 74 -13.78 8.27 12.31
CA PHE A 74 -13.64 8.66 10.91
C PHE A 74 -13.91 10.16 10.72
N ALA A 75 -15.07 10.65 11.14
CA ALA A 75 -15.45 12.04 10.99
C ALA A 75 -14.45 12.99 11.68
N TRP A 76 -13.97 12.63 12.87
CA TRP A 76 -12.94 13.39 13.57
C TRP A 76 -11.60 13.39 12.82
N SER A 77 -11.17 12.23 12.32
CA SER A 77 -9.92 12.08 11.57
C SER A 77 -9.93 12.92 10.29
N VAL A 78 -11.03 12.86 9.52
CA VAL A 78 -11.23 13.69 8.32
C VAL A 78 -11.13 15.17 8.66
N LYS A 79 -11.90 15.62 9.66
CA LYS A 79 -12.02 17.04 9.98
C LYS A 79 -10.70 17.64 10.46
N VAL A 80 -9.98 16.91 11.32
CA VAL A 80 -8.75 17.40 11.96
C VAL A 80 -7.52 17.15 11.10
N PHE A 81 -7.37 15.94 10.56
CA PHE A 81 -6.16 15.52 9.86
C PHE A 81 -6.26 15.64 8.34
N GLY A 82 -7.44 15.74 7.74
CA GLY A 82 -7.61 15.81 6.28
C GLY A 82 -6.79 16.92 5.61
N PRO A 83 -6.92 18.20 6.01
CA PRO A 83 -6.11 19.29 5.46
C PRO A 83 -4.60 19.07 5.69
N TYR A 84 -4.24 18.55 6.87
CA TYR A 84 -2.86 18.25 7.22
C TYR A 84 -2.27 17.15 6.33
N TRP A 85 -3.01 16.08 6.04
CA TRP A 85 -2.57 15.01 5.15
C TRP A 85 -2.36 15.50 3.73
N GLN A 86 -3.28 16.29 3.18
CA GLN A 86 -3.11 16.90 1.85
C GLN A 86 -1.78 17.66 1.76
N MET A 87 -1.47 18.48 2.76
CA MET A 87 -0.20 19.21 2.82
C MET A 87 1.00 18.31 3.04
N LEU A 88 0.91 17.30 3.91
CA LEU A 88 1.99 16.35 4.16
C LEU A 88 2.40 15.62 2.87
N LEU A 89 1.43 15.11 2.11
CA LEU A 89 1.70 14.40 0.86
C LEU A 89 2.26 15.35 -0.21
N LEU A 90 1.64 16.53 -0.38
CA LEU A 90 2.10 17.53 -1.34
C LEU A 90 3.53 17.99 -1.05
N LEU A 91 3.83 18.33 0.20
CA LEU A 91 5.18 18.74 0.61
C LEU A 91 6.19 17.59 0.47
N THR A 92 5.80 16.35 0.79
CA THR A 92 6.67 15.18 0.59
C THR A 92 7.08 15.05 -0.87
N PHE A 93 6.13 15.21 -1.80
CA PHE A 93 6.39 15.18 -3.23
C PHE A 93 7.30 16.33 -3.69
N LEU A 94 6.94 17.58 -3.37
CA LEU A 94 7.69 18.76 -3.82
C LEU A 94 9.12 18.80 -3.25
N ILE A 95 9.30 18.48 -1.97
CA ILE A 95 10.62 18.41 -1.34
C ILE A 95 11.43 17.28 -1.97
N GLY A 96 10.81 16.11 -2.22
CA GLY A 96 11.46 15.00 -2.92
C GLY A 96 12.02 15.43 -4.27
N LEU A 97 11.20 16.10 -5.10
CA LEU A 97 11.63 16.62 -6.39
C LEU A 97 12.77 17.63 -6.27
N GLY A 98 12.69 18.55 -5.29
CA GLY A 98 13.76 19.50 -5.01
C GLY A 98 15.09 18.82 -4.68
N LEU A 99 15.06 17.77 -3.84
CA LEU A 99 16.24 16.98 -3.51
C LEU A 99 16.80 16.21 -4.71
N ALA A 100 15.94 15.69 -5.59
CA ALA A 100 16.34 14.94 -6.78
C ALA A 100 16.96 15.83 -7.87
N ALA A 101 16.41 17.04 -8.06
CA ALA A 101 16.87 17.99 -9.07
C ALA A 101 18.20 18.66 -8.68
N GLY A 102 18.40 18.95 -7.39
CA GLY A 102 19.59 19.63 -6.88
C GLY A 102 20.88 18.79 -6.86
N ARG A 103 21.91 19.36 -6.23
CA ARG A 103 23.20 18.68 -5.97
C ARG A 103 23.02 17.41 -5.14
N THR A 104 22.10 17.46 -4.17
CA THR A 104 21.69 16.32 -3.34
C THR A 104 21.24 15.11 -4.16
N GLY A 105 20.74 15.28 -5.39
CA GLY A 105 20.30 14.17 -6.24
C GLY A 105 21.43 13.20 -6.62
N LYS A 106 22.70 13.63 -6.52
CA LYS A 106 23.88 12.80 -6.77
C LYS A 106 24.31 11.96 -5.55
N VAL A 107 23.79 12.24 -4.36
CA VAL A 107 24.10 11.49 -3.13
C VAL A 107 23.72 10.04 -3.31
N ILE A 108 24.67 9.14 -3.08
CA ILE A 108 24.47 7.69 -3.09
C ILE A 108 24.08 7.24 -1.68
N LEU A 109 22.97 6.51 -1.58
CA LEU A 109 22.41 6.03 -0.32
C LEU A 109 22.87 4.60 -0.02
N GLY A 110 23.09 4.28 1.26
CA GLY A 110 23.27 2.89 1.71
C GLY A 110 24.71 2.43 1.92
N GLY A 111 25.67 3.37 2.04
CA GLY A 111 27.06 3.09 2.41
C GLY A 111 27.88 2.29 1.39
N ILE A 112 27.43 2.21 0.13
CA ILE A 112 28.12 1.47 -0.95
C ILE A 112 28.17 2.31 -2.23
N ALA A 113 29.17 2.05 -3.08
CA ALA A 113 29.42 2.86 -4.28
C ALA A 113 28.55 2.47 -5.50
N LYS A 114 28.00 1.25 -5.54
CA LYS A 114 27.20 0.74 -6.66
C LYS A 114 25.94 0.04 -6.15
N PRO A 115 24.83 0.04 -6.92
CA PRO A 115 23.62 -0.66 -6.54
C PRO A 115 23.82 -2.16 -6.33
N GLU A 116 23.21 -2.73 -5.29
CA GLU A 116 23.21 -4.19 -5.06
C GLU A 116 22.35 -4.95 -6.08
N MET A 117 21.34 -4.27 -6.64
CA MET A 117 20.40 -4.84 -7.58
C MET A 117 20.41 -4.10 -8.90
N ASP A 118 20.35 -4.85 -10.00
CA ASP A 118 20.21 -4.32 -11.35
C ASP A 118 18.98 -3.40 -11.50
N GLY A 119 19.08 -2.40 -12.40
CA GLY A 119 18.05 -1.38 -12.60
C GLY A 119 16.71 -1.94 -13.06
N PHE A 120 16.71 -2.87 -14.00
CA PHE A 120 15.46 -3.45 -14.50
C PHE A 120 14.77 -4.28 -13.41
N ARG A 121 15.54 -5.12 -12.71
CA ARG A 121 15.03 -5.92 -11.59
C ARG A 121 14.47 -5.04 -10.47
N TRP A 122 15.13 -3.93 -10.16
CA TRP A 122 14.70 -2.97 -9.15
C TRP A 122 13.37 -2.30 -9.51
N MET A 123 13.27 -1.75 -10.73
CA MET A 123 12.03 -1.12 -11.21
C MET A 123 10.88 -2.12 -11.29
N ALA A 124 11.13 -3.33 -11.79
CA ALA A 124 10.12 -4.39 -11.86
C ALA A 124 9.57 -4.72 -10.46
N ILE A 125 10.43 -4.82 -9.44
CA ILE A 125 9.97 -5.05 -8.06
C ILE A 125 9.13 -3.88 -7.55
N ILE A 126 9.56 -2.63 -7.75
CA ILE A 126 8.80 -1.44 -7.34
C ILE A 126 7.40 -1.45 -7.96
N PHE A 127 7.30 -1.63 -9.27
CA PHE A 127 6.01 -1.59 -9.97
C PHE A 127 5.10 -2.76 -9.57
N CYS A 128 5.66 -3.96 -9.36
CA CYS A 128 4.87 -5.12 -8.95
C CYS A 128 4.39 -5.04 -7.50
N THR A 129 5.18 -4.48 -6.59
CA THR A 129 4.82 -4.42 -5.16
C THR A 129 3.71 -3.43 -4.90
N LEU A 130 3.67 -2.30 -5.62
CA LEU A 130 2.78 -1.19 -5.30
C LEU A 130 1.45 -1.21 -6.06
N LEU A 131 1.28 -2.08 -7.06
CA LEU A 131 -0.02 -2.38 -7.70
C LEU A 131 -0.91 -3.33 -6.87
N ALA A 132 -0.35 -4.05 -5.90
CA ALA A 132 -1.00 -5.21 -5.26
C ALA A 132 -2.03 -4.87 -4.15
N GLY A 133 -2.07 -3.63 -3.67
CA GLY A 133 -2.95 -3.18 -2.58
C GLY A 133 -4.34 -2.72 -3.03
N GLY A 134 -5.06 -3.53 -3.82
CA GLY A 134 -6.39 -3.14 -4.32
C GLY A 134 -6.38 -2.33 -5.63
N GLY A 135 -5.21 -2.19 -6.27
CA GLY A 135 -5.06 -1.46 -7.53
C GLY A 135 -5.86 -2.05 -8.70
N VAL A 136 -6.26 -3.33 -8.66
CA VAL A 136 -7.17 -3.91 -9.67
C VAL A 136 -8.62 -3.48 -9.44
N PHE A 137 -9.08 -3.53 -8.18
CA PHE A 137 -10.43 -3.12 -7.80
C PHE A 137 -10.66 -1.64 -8.15
N TRP A 138 -9.79 -0.76 -7.67
CA TRP A 138 -9.96 0.69 -7.85
C TRP A 138 -9.62 1.16 -9.27
N ALA A 139 -8.75 0.47 -10.01
CA ALA A 139 -8.52 0.81 -11.42
C ALA A 139 -9.77 0.67 -12.29
N ALA A 140 -10.69 -0.24 -11.96
CA ALA A 140 -11.99 -0.33 -12.62
C ALA A 140 -13.03 0.58 -11.95
N ALA A 141 -13.11 0.54 -10.62
CA ALA A 141 -14.21 1.14 -9.87
C ALA A 141 -14.12 2.68 -9.78
N GLU A 142 -12.92 3.23 -9.61
CA GLU A 142 -12.77 4.66 -9.38
C GLU A 142 -13.06 5.53 -10.61
N PRO A 143 -12.54 5.21 -11.82
CA PRO A 143 -12.81 6.04 -12.99
C PRO A 143 -14.31 6.07 -13.34
N ILE A 144 -15.01 4.93 -13.26
CA ILE A 144 -16.45 4.92 -13.52
C ILE A 144 -17.24 5.65 -12.42
N ALA A 145 -16.82 5.54 -11.15
CA ALA A 145 -17.46 6.27 -10.06
C ALA A 145 -17.33 7.79 -10.25
N HIS A 146 -16.15 8.28 -10.63
CA HIS A 146 -15.94 9.71 -10.94
C HIS A 146 -16.59 10.14 -12.25
N TYR A 147 -16.91 9.21 -13.14
CA TYR A 147 -17.66 9.55 -14.35
C TYR A 147 -19.16 9.71 -14.07
N VAL A 148 -19.73 8.79 -13.28
CA VAL A 148 -21.14 8.81 -12.87
C VAL A 148 -21.41 9.91 -11.83
N SER A 149 -20.47 10.13 -10.92
CA SER A 149 -20.50 11.18 -9.90
C SER A 149 -19.24 12.07 -10.04
N PRO A 150 -19.29 13.09 -10.93
CA PRO A 150 -18.14 13.95 -11.23
C PRO A 150 -17.47 14.54 -10.00
N PRO A 151 -16.12 14.54 -9.94
CA PRO A 151 -15.38 15.22 -8.89
C PRO A 151 -15.76 16.71 -8.85
N PRO A 152 -16.12 17.27 -7.68
CA PRO A 152 -16.67 18.61 -7.59
C PRO A 152 -15.78 19.73 -8.17
N LEU A 153 -14.45 19.53 -8.22
CA LEU A 153 -13.51 20.49 -8.81
C LEU A 153 -13.85 20.82 -10.27
N TYR A 154 -14.30 19.83 -11.04
CA TYR A 154 -14.54 19.99 -12.49
C TYR A 154 -15.94 20.55 -12.80
N GLY A 155 -16.82 20.68 -11.81
CA GLY A 155 -18.19 21.17 -12.01
C GLY A 155 -19.02 20.33 -12.98
N ALA A 156 -19.96 20.98 -13.68
CA ALA A 156 -20.78 20.34 -14.69
C ALA A 156 -19.94 20.00 -15.93
N GLN A 157 -20.10 18.77 -16.44
CA GLN A 157 -19.32 18.28 -17.57
C GLN A 157 -19.94 18.74 -18.90
N GLU A 158 -19.13 19.31 -19.79
CA GLU A 158 -19.60 19.82 -21.08
C GLU A 158 -20.07 18.71 -22.03
N ASN A 159 -19.38 17.56 -22.00
CA ASN A 159 -19.70 16.38 -22.79
C ASN A 159 -19.13 15.11 -22.15
N ALA A 160 -19.55 13.95 -22.67
CA ALA A 160 -19.17 12.63 -22.19
C ALA A 160 -17.65 12.39 -22.25
N GLN A 161 -16.97 12.80 -23.32
CA GLN A 161 -15.53 12.62 -23.46
C GLN A 161 -14.75 13.42 -22.41
N GLN A 162 -15.14 14.68 -22.17
CA GLN A 162 -14.52 15.51 -21.14
C GLN A 162 -14.78 14.93 -19.74
N GLY A 163 -15.99 14.43 -19.49
CA GLY A 163 -16.32 13.72 -18.25
C GLY A 163 -15.38 12.54 -17.99
N ALA A 164 -15.08 11.74 -19.01
CA ALA A 164 -14.18 10.61 -18.87
C ALA A 164 -12.71 11.02 -18.65
N VAL A 165 -12.24 12.07 -19.32
CA VAL A 165 -10.90 12.64 -19.09
C VAL A 165 -10.77 13.16 -17.65
N ASN A 166 -11.79 13.88 -17.16
CA ASN A 166 -11.80 14.40 -15.80
C ASN A 166 -11.85 13.29 -14.74
N ALA A 167 -12.63 12.24 -15.00
CA ALA A 167 -12.67 11.05 -14.14
C ALA A 167 -11.31 10.35 -14.05
N LEU A 168 -10.66 10.11 -15.20
CA LEU A 168 -9.29 9.56 -15.25
C LEU A 168 -8.29 10.45 -14.54
N SER A 169 -8.31 11.76 -14.81
CA SER A 169 -7.45 12.76 -14.19
C SER A 169 -7.54 12.73 -12.65
N GLN A 170 -8.75 12.62 -12.11
CA GLN A 170 -8.96 12.50 -10.66
C GLN A 170 -8.42 11.17 -10.10
N SER A 171 -8.66 10.05 -10.77
CA SER A 171 -8.10 8.75 -10.35
C SER A 171 -6.57 8.74 -10.40
N PHE A 172 -5.98 9.34 -11.44
CA PHE A 172 -4.53 9.48 -11.57
C PHE A 172 -3.94 10.32 -10.45
N MET A 173 -4.65 11.35 -10.01
CA MET A 173 -4.24 12.15 -8.87
C MET A 173 -4.20 11.32 -7.58
N HIS A 174 -5.23 10.52 -7.29
CA HIS A 174 -5.24 9.68 -6.09
C HIS A 174 -4.17 8.58 -6.12
N TRP A 175 -3.90 7.96 -7.26
CA TRP A 175 -2.96 6.83 -7.39
C TRP A 175 -1.59 7.20 -7.98
N GLY A 176 -1.33 8.50 -8.16
CA GLY A 176 -0.17 9.03 -8.84
C GLY A 176 0.85 9.66 -7.91
N PHE A 177 1.35 10.84 -8.29
CA PHE A 177 2.56 11.43 -7.71
C PHE A 177 2.59 11.49 -6.18
N LEU A 178 1.49 11.91 -5.55
CA LEU A 178 1.44 12.08 -4.10
C LEU A 178 1.43 10.75 -3.34
N ALA A 179 0.63 9.78 -3.80
CA ALA A 179 0.56 8.45 -3.23
C ALA A 179 1.92 7.74 -3.25
N TRP A 180 2.61 7.81 -4.39
CA TRP A 180 3.92 7.17 -4.52
C TRP A 180 5.01 7.90 -3.74
N ALA A 181 4.97 9.24 -3.69
CA ALA A 181 5.94 10.01 -2.93
C ALA A 181 5.89 9.68 -1.43
N ILE A 182 4.69 9.61 -0.83
CA ILE A 182 4.54 9.40 0.61
C ILE A 182 4.99 8.01 1.06
N VAL A 183 4.83 6.98 0.20
CA VAL A 183 5.21 5.61 0.56
C VAL A 183 6.71 5.34 0.47
N GLY A 184 7.47 6.13 -0.28
CA GLY A 184 8.82 5.70 -0.67
C GLY A 184 9.89 6.74 -0.95
N SER A 185 9.59 8.04 -0.89
CA SER A 185 10.59 9.07 -1.23
C SER A 185 11.43 9.50 -0.01
N LEU A 186 11.03 10.54 0.71
CA LEU A 186 11.78 11.14 1.81
C LEU A 186 12.05 10.15 2.95
N THR A 187 11.06 9.33 3.27
CA THR A 187 11.12 8.30 4.32
C THR A 187 12.21 7.28 4.05
N SER A 188 12.37 6.84 2.81
CA SER A 188 13.44 5.94 2.40
C SER A 188 14.82 6.57 2.55
N ILE A 189 14.99 7.86 2.26
CA ILE A 189 16.25 8.58 2.48
C ILE A 189 16.62 8.54 3.97
N VAL A 190 15.66 8.84 4.85
CA VAL A 190 15.85 8.81 6.31
C VAL A 190 16.21 7.40 6.78
N VAL A 191 15.41 6.40 6.40
CA VAL A 191 15.61 5.00 6.81
C VAL A 191 16.96 4.48 6.32
N MET A 192 17.33 4.74 5.06
CA MET A 192 18.61 4.27 4.51
C MET A 192 19.79 4.87 5.25
N HIS A 193 19.77 6.17 5.55
CA HIS A 193 20.84 6.80 6.32
C HIS A 193 20.94 6.21 7.73
N LEU A 194 19.81 6.13 8.44
CA LEU A 194 19.78 5.63 9.82
C LEU A 194 20.17 4.15 9.92
N HIS A 195 19.75 3.32 8.96
CA HIS A 195 20.07 1.91 8.98
C HIS A 195 21.51 1.63 8.49
N TYR A 196 21.85 2.07 7.28
CA TYR A 196 23.11 1.69 6.65
C TYR A 196 24.31 2.53 7.09
N ASP A 197 24.13 3.80 7.41
CA ASP A 197 25.23 4.69 7.79
C ASP A 197 25.36 4.80 9.32
N LYS A 198 24.24 4.71 10.06
CA LYS A 198 24.22 4.77 11.54
C LYS A 198 24.07 3.42 12.24
N GLY A 199 23.81 2.34 11.52
CA GLY A 199 23.70 0.99 12.09
C GLY A 199 22.46 0.77 12.96
N LEU A 200 21.42 1.61 12.83
CA LEU A 200 20.18 1.45 13.58
C LEU A 200 19.37 0.25 13.04
N PRO A 201 18.53 -0.40 13.87
CA PRO A 201 17.73 -1.53 13.42
C PRO A 201 16.74 -1.11 12.33
N LEU A 202 16.52 -1.97 11.34
CA LEU A 202 15.59 -1.71 10.24
C LEU A 202 14.13 -1.88 10.69
N LYS A 203 13.66 -0.97 11.55
CA LYS A 203 12.31 -0.96 12.15
C LYS A 203 11.62 0.39 11.92
N PRO A 204 10.28 0.45 11.82
CA PRO A 204 9.57 1.70 11.53
C PRO A 204 9.87 2.82 12.53
N ARG A 205 10.04 2.46 13.82
CA ARG A 205 10.39 3.40 14.90
C ARG A 205 11.57 4.32 14.60
N ILE A 206 12.53 3.92 13.75
CA ILE A 206 13.70 4.76 13.47
C ILE A 206 13.35 6.04 12.71
N LEU A 207 12.20 6.11 12.04
CA LEU A 207 11.72 7.35 11.41
C LEU A 207 11.59 8.50 12.41
N LEU A 208 11.31 8.20 13.68
CA LEU A 208 11.26 9.17 14.78
C LEU A 208 12.57 9.33 15.55
N TYR A 209 13.62 8.57 15.21
CA TYR A 209 14.93 8.69 15.86
C TYR A 209 15.52 10.12 15.79
N PRO A 210 15.44 10.87 14.67
CA PRO A 210 16.00 12.22 14.63
C PRO A 210 15.31 13.21 15.60
N VAL A 211 14.08 12.92 16.02
CA VAL A 211 13.29 13.76 16.93
C VAL A 211 13.39 13.27 18.38
N LEU A 212 13.28 11.96 18.60
CA LEU A 212 13.20 11.35 19.93
C LEU A 212 14.53 10.76 20.42
N GLY A 213 15.55 10.68 19.55
CA GLY A 213 16.83 10.06 19.83
C GLY A 213 16.68 8.60 20.29
N GLU A 214 17.50 8.23 21.27
CA GLU A 214 17.52 6.88 21.87
C GLU A 214 16.17 6.43 22.45
N ARG A 215 15.25 7.35 22.78
CA ARG A 215 13.91 6.98 23.26
C ARG A 215 13.09 6.27 22.19
N ALA A 216 13.30 6.59 20.91
CA ALA A 216 12.65 5.86 19.81
C ALA A 216 13.06 4.39 19.77
N LEU A 217 14.25 4.04 20.26
CA LEU A 217 14.79 2.69 20.16
C LEU A 217 14.40 1.78 21.33
N LYS A 218 14.04 2.35 22.49
CA LYS A 218 13.96 1.63 23.77
C LYS A 218 12.55 1.64 24.38
N GLY A 219 12.29 0.59 25.15
CA GLY A 219 11.12 0.49 26.04
C GLY A 219 9.77 0.67 25.35
N HIS A 220 8.81 1.20 26.11
CA HIS A 220 7.42 1.37 25.70
C HIS A 220 7.23 2.41 24.59
N THR A 221 8.08 3.44 24.51
CA THR A 221 7.98 4.46 23.46
C THR A 221 8.26 3.87 22.09
N GLY A 222 9.37 3.16 21.91
CA GLY A 222 9.66 2.49 20.64
C GLY A 222 8.64 1.41 20.29
N ALA A 223 8.14 0.69 21.29
CA ALA A 223 7.09 -0.32 21.11
C ALA A 223 5.75 0.28 20.66
N LEU A 224 5.35 1.43 21.20
CA LEU A 224 4.13 2.13 20.80
C LEU A 224 4.21 2.63 19.35
N ILE A 225 5.37 3.17 18.94
CA ILE A 225 5.59 3.64 17.56
C ILE A 225 5.46 2.47 16.58
N ASP A 226 6.13 1.34 16.85
CA ASP A 226 6.01 0.14 16.03
C ASP A 226 4.57 -0.40 16.04
N ALA A 227 3.88 -0.40 17.19
CA ALA A 227 2.49 -0.85 17.27
C ALA A 227 1.55 0.00 16.41
N CYS A 228 1.69 1.33 16.40
CA CYS A 228 0.94 2.21 15.51
C CYS A 228 1.20 1.88 14.03
N CYS A 229 2.45 1.61 13.66
CA CYS A 229 2.81 1.23 12.29
C CYS A 229 2.22 -0.13 11.90
N ILE A 230 2.25 -1.10 12.82
CA ILE A 230 1.67 -2.43 12.62
C ILE A 230 0.15 -2.36 12.44
N VAL A 231 -0.54 -1.61 13.30
CA VAL A 231 -2.01 -1.45 13.20
C VAL A 231 -2.39 -0.76 11.88
N ALA A 232 -1.67 0.29 11.48
CA ALA A 232 -1.98 1.01 10.26
C ALA A 232 -1.73 0.17 8.98
N VAL A 233 -0.63 -0.57 8.91
CA VAL A 233 -0.38 -1.47 7.76
C VAL A 233 -1.35 -2.66 7.75
N ALA A 234 -1.75 -3.16 8.92
CA ALA A 234 -2.77 -4.18 9.03
C ALA A 234 -4.10 -3.64 8.51
N ALA A 235 -4.54 -2.46 8.93
CA ALA A 235 -5.77 -1.82 8.45
C ALA A 235 -5.76 -1.60 6.93
N GLY A 236 -4.65 -1.10 6.38
CA GLY A 236 -4.45 -0.95 4.94
C GLY A 236 -4.52 -2.27 4.17
N THR A 237 -4.29 -3.41 4.83
CA THR A 237 -4.38 -4.77 4.25
C THR A 237 -5.76 -5.40 4.45
N ILE A 238 -6.40 -5.12 5.59
CA ILE A 238 -7.76 -5.56 5.95
C ILE A 238 -8.78 -5.03 4.94
N GLY A 239 -8.68 -3.77 4.54
CA GLY A 239 -9.55 -3.17 3.52
C GLY A 239 -9.58 -3.96 2.21
N PRO A 240 -8.44 -4.17 1.54
CA PRO A 240 -8.32 -5.01 0.34
C PRO A 240 -8.80 -6.45 0.48
N ILE A 241 -8.61 -7.08 1.65
CA ILE A 241 -9.18 -8.40 1.93
C ILE A 241 -10.72 -8.32 1.90
N GLY A 242 -11.29 -7.28 2.49
CA GLY A 242 -12.73 -7.04 2.45
C GLY A 242 -13.24 -6.73 1.04
N PHE A 243 -12.54 -5.88 0.29
CA PHE A 243 -12.87 -5.56 -1.10
C PHE A 243 -12.85 -6.81 -1.99
N LEU A 244 -11.92 -7.74 -1.76
CA LEU A 244 -11.90 -9.04 -2.44
C LEU A 244 -13.18 -9.83 -2.15
N GLY A 245 -13.57 -9.95 -0.88
CA GLY A 245 -14.78 -10.69 -0.49
C GLY A 245 -16.02 -10.14 -1.21
N LEU A 246 -16.18 -8.82 -1.20
CA LEU A 246 -17.29 -8.14 -1.88
C LEU A 246 -17.24 -8.31 -3.40
N GLN A 247 -16.07 -8.07 -4.02
CA GLN A 247 -15.90 -8.16 -5.48
C GLN A 247 -16.11 -9.57 -6.02
N VAL A 248 -15.53 -10.58 -5.38
CA VAL A 248 -15.66 -11.96 -5.83
C VAL A 248 -17.08 -12.46 -5.56
N SER A 249 -17.70 -12.11 -4.44
CA SER A 249 -19.09 -12.47 -4.15
C SER A 249 -20.06 -11.94 -5.21
N TYR A 250 -19.95 -10.63 -5.53
CA TYR A 250 -20.73 -10.03 -6.61
C TYR A 250 -20.50 -10.73 -7.95
N ALA A 251 -19.24 -11.00 -8.30
CA ALA A 251 -18.92 -11.61 -9.57
C ALA A 251 -19.40 -13.07 -9.68
N LEU A 252 -19.34 -13.83 -8.59
CA LEU A 252 -19.89 -15.18 -8.54
C LEU A 252 -21.41 -15.18 -8.71
N ASN A 253 -22.10 -14.17 -8.16
CA ASN A 253 -23.53 -14.01 -8.38
C ASN A 253 -23.87 -13.73 -9.83
N ALA A 254 -23.22 -12.73 -10.42
CA ALA A 254 -23.51 -12.32 -11.79
C ALA A 254 -23.10 -13.38 -12.84
N LEU A 255 -22.07 -14.19 -12.57
CA LEU A 255 -21.57 -15.20 -13.52
C LEU A 255 -22.16 -16.60 -13.32
N PHE A 256 -22.49 -16.96 -12.08
CA PHE A 256 -22.85 -18.34 -11.70
C PHE A 256 -24.09 -18.43 -10.82
N GLU A 257 -24.80 -17.33 -10.60
CA GLU A 257 -26.01 -17.25 -9.76
C GLU A 257 -25.80 -17.68 -8.30
N ILE A 258 -24.56 -17.71 -7.83
CA ILE A 258 -24.25 -17.95 -6.41
C ILE A 258 -24.72 -16.73 -5.61
N PRO A 259 -25.51 -16.87 -4.52
CA PRO A 259 -26.04 -15.71 -3.80
C PRO A 259 -24.95 -14.73 -3.35
N ASP A 260 -25.10 -13.45 -3.69
CA ASP A 260 -24.25 -12.39 -3.14
C ASP A 260 -24.73 -12.05 -1.73
N GLY A 261 -23.90 -12.35 -0.74
CA GLY A 261 -24.22 -12.09 0.66
C GLY A 261 -23.10 -12.51 1.59
N PHE A 262 -23.32 -12.25 2.87
CA PHE A 262 -22.29 -12.44 3.90
C PHE A 262 -21.71 -13.87 3.92
N THR A 263 -22.52 -14.90 3.70
CA THR A 263 -22.04 -16.30 3.66
C THR A 263 -21.02 -16.54 2.54
N THR A 264 -21.28 -16.01 1.34
CA THR A 264 -20.36 -16.15 0.20
C THR A 264 -19.07 -15.38 0.45
N GLN A 265 -19.19 -14.14 0.93
CA GLN A 265 -18.07 -13.28 1.31
C GLN A 265 -17.20 -13.93 2.40
N LEU A 266 -17.84 -14.55 3.41
CA LEU A 266 -17.19 -15.33 4.46
C LEU A 266 -16.35 -16.47 3.90
N ILE A 267 -16.92 -17.28 3.01
CA ILE A 267 -16.21 -18.42 2.40
C ILE A 267 -15.00 -17.94 1.60
N ILE A 268 -15.14 -16.87 0.81
CA ILE A 268 -14.06 -16.30 0.00
C ILE A 268 -12.91 -15.82 0.89
N ILE A 269 -13.22 -15.07 1.94
CA ILE A 269 -12.20 -14.53 2.84
C ILE A 269 -11.54 -15.66 3.65
N LEU A 270 -12.30 -16.65 4.14
CA LEU A 270 -11.74 -17.84 4.79
C LEU A 270 -10.79 -18.60 3.86
N PHE A 271 -11.15 -18.75 2.59
CA PHE A 271 -10.26 -19.35 1.60
C PHE A 271 -8.98 -18.55 1.43
N ALA A 272 -9.05 -17.21 1.33
CA ALA A 272 -7.88 -16.35 1.27
C ALA A 272 -7.01 -16.49 2.53
N ILE A 273 -7.61 -16.49 3.72
CA ILE A 273 -6.92 -16.71 5.01
C ILE A 273 -6.14 -18.02 4.98
N VAL A 274 -6.78 -19.11 4.58
CA VAL A 274 -6.14 -20.42 4.51
C VAL A 274 -4.94 -20.38 3.56
N LEU A 275 -5.07 -19.79 2.37
CA LEU A 275 -3.99 -19.75 1.38
C LEU A 275 -2.72 -19.06 1.90
N TYR A 276 -2.81 -17.84 2.44
CA TYR A 276 -1.61 -17.16 2.93
C TYR A 276 -1.15 -17.67 4.31
N THR A 277 -2.04 -18.25 5.12
CA THR A 277 -1.64 -18.86 6.39
C THR A 277 -0.90 -20.17 6.15
N MET A 278 -1.31 -20.98 5.16
CA MET A 278 -0.57 -22.15 4.75
C MET A 278 0.84 -21.80 4.27
N SER A 279 1.02 -20.69 3.56
CA SER A 279 2.35 -20.15 3.23
C SER A 279 3.17 -19.89 4.49
N ALA A 280 2.56 -19.26 5.51
CA ALA A 280 3.24 -18.96 6.76
C ALA A 280 3.70 -20.21 7.54
N LEU A 281 2.91 -21.28 7.52
CA LEU A 281 3.18 -22.52 8.26
C LEU A 281 4.20 -23.43 7.55
N SER A 282 4.15 -23.50 6.23
CA SER A 282 4.93 -24.46 5.44
C SER A 282 6.33 -23.97 5.06
N GLY A 283 6.66 -22.71 5.38
CA GLY A 283 7.89 -22.10 4.89
C GLY A 283 7.95 -22.02 3.35
N LEU A 284 6.79 -22.14 2.66
CA LEU A 284 6.62 -22.05 1.21
C LEU A 284 6.83 -20.62 0.69
N ASN A 285 7.91 -19.97 1.13
CA ASN A 285 8.44 -18.75 0.50
C ASN A 285 8.55 -18.95 -1.02
N ARG A 286 8.90 -20.16 -1.48
CA ARG A 286 8.93 -20.50 -2.91
C ARG A 286 7.55 -20.50 -3.57
N GLY A 287 6.51 -21.03 -2.89
CA GLY A 287 5.14 -21.10 -3.43
C GLY A 287 4.54 -19.70 -3.62
N MET A 288 4.64 -18.84 -2.60
CA MET A 288 4.18 -17.46 -2.72
C MET A 288 4.98 -16.63 -3.72
N GLN A 289 6.29 -16.86 -3.81
CA GLN A 289 7.11 -16.25 -4.86
C GLN A 289 6.68 -16.69 -6.26
N MET A 290 6.33 -17.97 -6.45
CA MET A 290 5.81 -18.47 -7.73
C MET A 290 4.45 -17.86 -8.06
N LEU A 291 3.52 -17.82 -7.11
CA LEU A 291 2.22 -17.17 -7.27
C LEU A 291 2.39 -15.71 -7.65
N SER A 292 3.19 -14.94 -6.93
CA SER A 292 3.49 -13.54 -7.24
C SER A 292 4.07 -13.36 -8.65
N ARG A 293 5.03 -14.21 -9.06
CA ARG A 293 5.61 -14.16 -10.41
C ARG A 293 4.57 -14.44 -11.50
N TYR A 294 3.77 -15.49 -11.37
CA TYR A 294 2.73 -15.81 -12.34
C TYR A 294 1.63 -14.75 -12.36
N ASN A 295 1.34 -14.13 -11.22
CA ASN A 295 0.35 -13.06 -11.16
C ASN A 295 0.78 -11.82 -11.94
N VAL A 296 2.06 -11.44 -11.86
CA VAL A 296 2.61 -10.35 -12.68
C VAL A 296 2.53 -10.68 -14.17
N ILE A 297 2.85 -11.92 -14.54
CA ILE A 297 2.71 -12.37 -15.93
C ILE A 297 1.24 -12.30 -16.40
N LEU A 298 0.31 -12.74 -15.56
CA LEU A 298 -1.12 -12.67 -15.83
C LEU A 298 -1.60 -11.22 -15.98
N ALA A 299 -1.16 -10.31 -15.09
CA ALA A 299 -1.46 -8.89 -15.19
C ALA A 299 -1.01 -8.33 -16.54
N MET A 300 0.25 -8.57 -16.91
CA MET A 300 0.80 -8.11 -18.19
C MET A 300 0.07 -8.72 -19.39
N ALA A 301 -0.30 -9.99 -19.33
CA ALA A 301 -1.05 -10.66 -20.40
C ALA A 301 -2.45 -10.04 -20.56
N LEU A 302 -3.15 -9.76 -19.46
CA LEU A 302 -4.45 -9.10 -19.47
C LEU A 302 -4.36 -7.64 -19.96
N MET A 303 -3.30 -6.92 -19.61
CA MET A 303 -3.04 -5.58 -20.15
C MET A 303 -2.88 -5.61 -21.67
N VAL A 304 -2.03 -6.50 -22.17
CA VAL A 304 -1.81 -6.66 -23.63
C VAL A 304 -3.09 -7.09 -24.32
N TYR A 305 -3.87 -7.98 -23.70
CA TYR A 305 -5.18 -8.39 -24.22
C TYR A 305 -6.12 -7.19 -24.40
N ILE A 306 -6.30 -6.37 -23.36
CA ILE A 306 -7.18 -5.19 -23.45
C ILE A 306 -6.64 -4.16 -24.46
N LEU A 307 -5.32 -4.01 -24.58
CA LEU A 307 -4.73 -3.11 -25.58
C LEU A 307 -5.01 -3.57 -27.02
N ILE A 308 -5.17 -4.87 -27.27
CA ILE A 308 -5.44 -5.42 -28.60
C ILE A 308 -6.94 -5.48 -28.89
N PHE A 309 -7.74 -5.93 -27.93
CA PHE A 309 -9.16 -6.24 -28.11
C PHE A 309 -10.12 -5.21 -27.51
N GLY A 310 -9.60 -4.28 -26.71
CA GLY A 310 -10.35 -3.16 -26.14
C GLY A 310 -10.26 -1.89 -26.99
N PRO A 311 -10.69 -0.74 -26.43
CA PRO A 311 -10.77 0.53 -27.13
C PRO A 311 -9.39 1.22 -27.19
N THR A 312 -8.44 0.64 -27.95
CA THR A 312 -7.02 1.06 -28.00
C THR A 312 -6.85 2.57 -28.25
N ASN A 313 -7.63 3.14 -29.18
CA ASN A 313 -7.56 4.57 -29.47
C ASN A 313 -7.92 5.43 -28.26
N PHE A 314 -8.98 5.05 -27.54
CA PHE A 314 -9.38 5.73 -26.31
C PHE A 314 -8.31 5.56 -25.22
N ILE A 315 -7.71 4.38 -25.08
CA ILE A 315 -6.69 4.13 -24.06
C ILE A 315 -5.51 5.10 -24.24
N PHE A 316 -4.96 5.24 -25.45
CA PHE A 316 -3.82 6.13 -25.67
C PHE A 316 -4.20 7.61 -25.58
N ASN A 317 -5.30 8.02 -26.21
CA ASN A 317 -5.73 9.42 -26.19
C ASN A 317 -6.21 9.86 -24.80
N GLY A 318 -6.95 9.00 -24.11
CA GLY A 318 -7.41 9.22 -22.74
C GLY A 318 -6.27 9.24 -21.74
N TYR A 319 -5.23 8.42 -21.91
CA TYR A 319 -4.03 8.48 -21.08
C TYR A 319 -3.33 9.83 -21.22
N ILE A 320 -3.06 10.27 -22.46
CA ILE A 320 -2.36 11.54 -22.73
C ILE A 320 -3.18 12.72 -22.20
N GLN A 321 -4.48 12.77 -22.50
CA GLN A 321 -5.37 13.84 -22.05
C GLN A 321 -5.57 13.82 -20.53
N GLY A 322 -5.79 12.65 -19.93
CA GLY A 322 -5.96 12.51 -18.49
C GLY A 322 -4.70 12.89 -17.71
N VAL A 323 -3.51 12.51 -18.20
CA VAL A 323 -2.23 12.96 -17.62
C VAL A 323 -2.06 14.47 -17.78
N GLY A 324 -2.35 15.02 -18.96
CA GLY A 324 -2.30 16.46 -19.20
C GLY A 324 -3.23 17.24 -18.26
N SER A 325 -4.47 16.80 -18.15
CA SER A 325 -5.47 17.36 -17.23
C SER A 325 -5.06 17.21 -15.76
N MET A 326 -4.45 16.08 -15.38
CA MET A 326 -3.96 15.87 -14.02
C MET A 326 -2.84 16.85 -13.69
N ILE A 327 -1.92 17.09 -14.63
CA ILE A 327 -0.81 18.04 -14.45
C ILE A 327 -1.34 19.48 -14.36
N ASP A 328 -2.26 19.86 -15.26
CA ASP A 328 -2.87 21.19 -15.29
C ASP A 328 -3.64 21.50 -13.99
N ASN A 329 -4.42 20.52 -13.51
CA ASN A 329 -5.22 20.63 -12.30
C ASN A 329 -4.50 20.12 -11.04
N PHE A 330 -3.19 19.86 -11.09
CA PHE A 330 -2.48 19.16 -10.02
C PHE A 330 -2.58 19.88 -8.66
N ILE A 331 -2.24 21.18 -8.63
CA ILE A 331 -2.31 21.97 -7.40
C ILE A 331 -3.76 22.15 -6.93
N PRO A 332 -4.72 22.59 -7.78
CA PRO A 332 -6.12 22.65 -7.41
C PRO A 332 -6.67 21.35 -6.80
N MET A 333 -6.40 20.19 -7.40
CA MET A 333 -6.83 18.89 -6.87
C MET A 333 -6.14 18.57 -5.54
N ALA A 334 -4.81 18.75 -5.44
CA ALA A 334 -4.06 18.47 -4.23
C ALA A 334 -4.54 19.31 -3.03
N THR A 335 -4.99 20.55 -3.28
CA THR A 335 -5.46 21.49 -2.25
C THR A 335 -6.98 21.64 -2.19
N TYR A 336 -7.75 20.85 -2.93
CA TYR A 336 -9.20 20.97 -2.98
C TYR A 336 -9.81 20.80 -1.59
N ARG A 337 -10.77 21.65 -1.23
CA ARG A 337 -11.50 21.63 0.07
C ARG A 337 -12.97 22.07 -0.06
N GLY A 338 -13.48 22.23 -1.27
CA GLY A 338 -14.80 22.82 -1.52
C GLY A 338 -16.00 21.93 -1.14
N ASP A 339 -15.77 20.62 -1.04
CA ASP A 339 -16.78 19.62 -0.68
C ASP A 339 -16.13 18.59 0.26
N GLU A 340 -16.41 18.74 1.55
CA GLU A 340 -15.87 17.84 2.57
C GLU A 340 -16.47 16.43 2.48
N GLY A 341 -17.72 16.30 2.04
CA GLY A 341 -18.40 15.01 1.93
C GLY A 341 -17.74 14.11 0.88
N TRP A 342 -17.55 14.63 -0.33
CA TRP A 342 -16.83 13.92 -1.40
C TRP A 342 -15.37 13.65 -1.00
N LEU A 343 -14.70 14.67 -0.44
CA LEU A 343 -13.29 14.58 -0.08
C LEU A 343 -13.00 13.54 1.00
N SER A 344 -13.93 13.34 1.94
CA SER A 344 -13.83 12.34 3.02
C SER A 344 -13.71 10.91 2.48
N TRP A 345 -14.57 10.55 1.52
CA TRP A 345 -14.71 9.19 1.01
C TRP A 345 -13.75 8.86 -0.15
N TRP A 346 -13.11 9.88 -0.72
CA TRP A 346 -12.16 9.75 -1.81
C TRP A 346 -10.76 10.16 -1.39
N THR A 347 -10.46 11.46 -1.44
CA THR A 347 -9.09 11.97 -1.29
C THR A 347 -8.51 11.67 0.09
N VAL A 348 -9.24 11.95 1.19
CA VAL A 348 -8.74 11.70 2.55
C VAL A 348 -8.70 10.21 2.86
N PHE A 349 -9.65 9.43 2.35
CA PHE A 349 -9.60 7.98 2.39
C PHE A 349 -8.29 7.45 1.77
N PHE A 350 -7.99 7.81 0.53
CA PHE A 350 -6.77 7.36 -0.15
C PHE A 350 -5.50 7.86 0.54
N TRP A 351 -5.47 9.10 1.04
CA TRP A 351 -4.35 9.59 1.84
C TRP A 351 -4.14 8.80 3.11
N GLY A 352 -5.21 8.54 3.87
CA GLY A 352 -5.14 7.68 5.05
C GLY A 352 -4.57 6.30 4.70
N TRP A 353 -5.03 5.72 3.59
CA TRP A 353 -4.53 4.44 3.10
C TRP A 353 -3.03 4.47 2.81
N PHE A 354 -2.55 5.38 1.96
CA PHE A 354 -1.13 5.42 1.59
C PHE A 354 -0.23 5.79 2.77
N LEU A 355 -0.70 6.66 3.69
CA LEU A 355 -0.02 6.95 4.95
C LEU A 355 0.10 5.69 5.82
N GLY A 356 -0.95 4.86 5.87
CA GLY A 356 -0.96 3.57 6.56
C GLY A 356 0.17 2.63 6.13
N TYR A 357 0.47 2.58 4.82
CA TYR A 357 1.57 1.79 4.28
C TYR A 357 2.94 2.46 4.40
N GLY A 358 2.99 3.79 4.54
CA GLY A 358 4.20 4.59 4.44
C GLY A 358 5.40 4.08 5.25
N PRO A 359 5.28 3.83 6.56
CA PRO A 359 6.42 3.38 7.37
C PRO A 359 7.00 2.03 6.93
N MET A 360 6.12 1.09 6.55
CA MET A 360 6.52 -0.26 6.14
C MET A 360 7.08 -0.27 4.73
N MET A 361 6.50 0.53 3.83
CA MET A 361 7.01 0.71 2.47
C MET A 361 8.37 1.41 2.47
N ALA A 362 8.62 2.36 3.37
CA ALA A 362 9.93 2.99 3.52
C ALA A 362 11.03 1.96 3.84
N ILE A 363 10.73 0.97 4.69
CA ILE A 363 11.66 -0.13 4.99
C ILE A 363 11.91 -1.01 3.76
N PHE A 364 10.83 -1.43 3.10
CA PHE A 364 10.93 -2.26 1.90
C PHE A 364 11.74 -1.58 0.81
N ILE A 365 11.44 -0.31 0.53
CA ILE A 365 12.09 0.49 -0.49
C ILE A 365 13.55 0.77 -0.13
N ALA A 366 13.86 1.12 1.12
CA ALA A 366 15.22 1.30 1.59
C ALA A 366 16.08 0.05 1.34
N ARG A 367 15.51 -1.13 1.60
CA ARG A 367 16.20 -2.42 1.41
C ARG A 367 16.52 -2.71 -0.05
N ILE A 368 15.56 -2.51 -0.95
CA ILE A 368 15.76 -2.83 -2.38
C ILE A 368 16.51 -1.74 -3.15
N SER A 369 16.71 -0.56 -2.56
CA SER A 369 17.30 0.61 -3.23
C SER A 369 18.73 0.93 -2.78
N ARG A 370 19.38 0.04 -2.01
CA ARG A 370 20.76 0.25 -1.52
C ARG A 370 21.75 0.46 -2.67
N GLY A 371 22.58 1.49 -2.54
CA GLY A 371 23.57 1.91 -3.53
C GLY A 371 23.01 2.76 -4.68
N ARG A 372 21.74 3.18 -4.62
CA ARG A 372 21.13 4.10 -5.58
C ARG A 372 21.30 5.55 -5.14
N SER A 373 21.30 6.47 -6.12
CA SER A 373 21.30 7.89 -5.79
C SER A 373 19.91 8.39 -5.40
N ILE A 374 19.85 9.50 -4.64
CA ILE A 374 18.57 10.17 -4.30
C ILE A 374 17.76 10.45 -5.57
N ARG A 375 18.40 10.92 -6.65
CA ARG A 375 17.69 11.19 -7.91
C ARG A 375 17.08 9.93 -8.52
N GLN A 376 17.84 8.83 -8.58
CA GLN A 376 17.30 7.57 -9.10
C GLN A 376 16.10 7.11 -8.28
N LEU A 377 16.23 7.11 -6.95
CA LEU A 377 15.18 6.70 -6.02
C LEU A 377 13.91 7.55 -6.20
N VAL A 378 14.03 8.87 -6.05
CA VAL A 378 12.88 9.78 -6.07
C VAL A 378 12.25 9.86 -7.45
N SER A 379 13.02 9.95 -8.54
CA SER A 379 12.43 10.03 -9.89
C SER A 379 11.70 8.73 -10.25
N THR A 380 12.21 7.57 -9.86
CA THR A 380 11.55 6.29 -10.16
C THR A 380 10.26 6.14 -9.38
N ILE A 381 10.30 6.44 -8.08
CA ILE A 381 9.14 6.28 -7.19
C ILE A 381 8.11 7.37 -7.45
N SER A 382 8.51 8.63 -7.43
CA SER A 382 7.57 9.76 -7.43
C SER A 382 7.15 10.22 -8.84
N LEU A 383 7.76 9.73 -9.92
CA LEU A 383 7.39 10.11 -11.29
C LEU A 383 7.12 8.90 -12.19
N VAL A 384 8.11 8.01 -12.36
CA VAL A 384 7.99 6.90 -13.33
C VAL A 384 6.88 5.94 -12.92
N ALA A 385 6.85 5.50 -11.66
CA ALA A 385 5.84 4.57 -11.17
C ALA A 385 4.40 5.13 -11.22
N PRO A 386 4.15 6.40 -10.85
CA PRO A 386 2.87 7.08 -11.09
C PRO A 386 2.41 7.01 -12.54
N PHE A 387 3.27 7.29 -13.51
CA PHE A 387 2.89 7.24 -14.92
C PHE A 387 2.51 5.83 -15.40
N VAL A 388 3.18 4.80 -14.88
CA VAL A 388 2.82 3.39 -15.12
C VAL A 388 1.46 3.07 -14.49
N THR A 389 1.21 3.56 -13.27
CA THR A 389 -0.08 3.40 -12.58
C THR A 389 -1.22 4.08 -13.34
N CYS A 390 -1.00 5.31 -13.82
CA CYS A 390 -1.99 6.03 -14.65
C CYS A 390 -2.32 5.24 -15.92
N PHE A 391 -1.32 4.61 -16.54
CA PHE A 391 -1.54 3.79 -17.74
C PHE A 391 -2.35 2.53 -17.41
N TRP A 392 -2.08 1.86 -16.28
CA TRP A 392 -2.89 0.75 -15.78
C TRP A 392 -4.36 1.14 -15.56
N PHE A 393 -4.62 2.29 -14.91
CA PHE A 393 -5.97 2.82 -14.70
C PHE A 393 -6.66 3.15 -16.03
N THR A 394 -5.92 3.63 -17.03
CA THR A 394 -6.48 3.90 -18.35
C THR A 394 -6.83 2.62 -19.10
N ILE A 395 -6.00 1.58 -19.00
CA ILE A 395 -6.28 0.29 -19.64
C ILE A 395 -7.56 -0.31 -19.06
N VAL A 396 -7.69 -0.38 -17.74
CA VAL A 396 -8.85 -1.04 -17.11
C VAL A 396 -10.05 -0.10 -17.07
N GLY A 397 -10.00 0.95 -16.25
CA GLY A 397 -11.13 1.86 -16.07
C GLY A 397 -11.39 2.74 -17.29
N GLY A 398 -10.34 3.20 -17.97
CA GLY A 398 -10.51 3.97 -19.22
C GLY A 398 -11.20 3.15 -20.33
N SER A 399 -10.95 1.84 -20.42
CA SER A 399 -11.75 0.98 -21.31
C SER A 399 -13.22 0.95 -20.90
N GLY A 400 -13.50 0.84 -19.61
CA GLY A 400 -14.85 0.95 -19.07
C GLY A 400 -15.55 2.25 -19.45
N LEU A 401 -14.86 3.38 -19.33
CA LEU A 401 -15.38 4.69 -19.74
C LEU A 401 -15.65 4.77 -21.24
N ALA A 402 -14.78 4.20 -22.07
CA ALA A 402 -14.99 4.17 -23.51
C ALA A 402 -16.23 3.34 -23.89
N PHE A 403 -16.45 2.20 -23.23
CA PHE A 403 -17.65 1.39 -23.43
C PHE A 403 -18.90 2.13 -22.97
N GLU A 404 -18.85 2.80 -21.81
CA GLU A 404 -19.95 3.60 -21.29
C GLU A 404 -20.32 4.77 -22.22
N ILE A 405 -19.33 5.41 -22.85
CA ILE A 405 -19.58 6.47 -23.84
C ILE A 405 -20.22 5.90 -25.11
N ALA A 406 -19.77 4.73 -25.56
CA ALA A 406 -20.27 4.09 -26.77
C ALA A 406 -21.69 3.51 -26.59
N ASP A 407 -21.97 2.95 -25.42
CA ASP A 407 -23.26 2.38 -25.02
C ASP A 407 -23.57 2.79 -23.56
N PRO A 408 -24.31 3.90 -23.36
CA PRO A 408 -24.65 4.39 -22.03
C PRO A 408 -25.40 3.35 -21.17
N GLY A 409 -24.91 3.15 -19.95
CA GLY A 409 -25.41 2.12 -19.04
C GLY A 409 -24.70 0.77 -19.14
N SER A 410 -23.80 0.57 -20.11
CA SER A 410 -23.06 -0.69 -20.29
C SER A 410 -22.14 -1.04 -19.11
N VAL A 411 -21.65 -0.03 -18.40
CA VAL A 411 -20.81 -0.19 -17.20
C VAL A 411 -21.47 0.45 -15.98
N SER A 412 -22.06 1.63 -16.12
CA SER A 412 -22.61 2.40 -15.00
C SER A 412 -23.81 1.73 -14.31
N LYS A 413 -24.60 0.88 -14.99
CA LYS A 413 -25.69 0.12 -14.34
C LYS A 413 -25.21 -0.82 -13.24
N ALA A 414 -24.04 -1.43 -13.42
CA ALA A 414 -23.46 -2.28 -12.38
C ALA A 414 -23.04 -1.50 -11.13
N PHE A 415 -22.94 -0.16 -11.24
CA PHE A 415 -22.61 0.78 -10.18
C PHE A 415 -23.83 1.36 -9.46
N GLU A 416 -25.07 1.03 -9.90
CA GLU A 416 -26.29 1.49 -9.23
C GLU A 416 -26.22 1.27 -7.71
N GLY A 417 -26.60 2.29 -6.93
CA GLY A 417 -26.46 2.27 -5.47
C GLY A 417 -25.02 2.39 -4.94
N PHE A 418 -24.08 2.88 -5.75
CA PHE A 418 -22.64 2.94 -5.43
C PHE A 418 -21.98 1.56 -5.27
N ASN A 419 -22.41 0.60 -6.08
CA ASN A 419 -21.88 -0.76 -6.06
C ASN A 419 -20.51 -0.87 -6.75
N LEU A 420 -19.46 -0.35 -6.09
CA LEU A 420 -18.05 -0.43 -6.53
C LEU A 420 -17.58 -1.87 -6.91
N PRO A 421 -17.96 -2.94 -6.18
CA PRO A 421 -17.57 -4.32 -6.50
C PRO A 421 -17.85 -4.76 -7.94
N GLY A 422 -18.95 -4.27 -8.52
CA GLY A 422 -19.40 -4.70 -9.85
C GLY A 422 -18.66 -4.07 -11.04
N ALA A 423 -17.92 -2.98 -10.82
CA ALA A 423 -17.30 -2.22 -11.91
C ALA A 423 -16.34 -3.06 -12.75
N LEU A 424 -15.44 -3.83 -12.12
CA LEU A 424 -14.49 -4.67 -12.84
C LEU A 424 -15.20 -5.71 -13.71
N LEU A 425 -16.24 -6.35 -13.17
CA LEU A 425 -17.01 -7.33 -13.94
C LEU A 425 -17.66 -6.66 -15.14
N ALA A 426 -18.35 -5.53 -14.93
CA ALA A 426 -19.04 -4.80 -15.98
C ALA A 426 -18.09 -4.40 -17.12
N VAL A 427 -16.89 -3.92 -16.81
CA VAL A 427 -15.85 -3.64 -17.83
C VAL A 427 -15.45 -4.91 -18.59
N THR A 428 -15.17 -6.00 -17.88
CA THR A 428 -14.74 -7.25 -18.54
C THR A 428 -15.83 -7.90 -19.39
N GLN A 429 -17.10 -7.67 -19.07
CA GLN A 429 -18.24 -8.18 -19.84
C GLN A 429 -18.41 -7.49 -21.21
N GLN A 430 -17.80 -6.32 -21.40
CA GLN A 430 -17.78 -5.60 -22.68
C GLN A 430 -16.66 -6.07 -23.62
N LEU A 431 -15.74 -6.92 -23.14
CA LEU A 431 -14.62 -7.44 -23.93
C LEU A 431 -15.00 -8.75 -24.63
N PRO A 432 -14.31 -9.11 -25.74
CA PRO A 432 -14.43 -10.45 -26.29
C PRO A 432 -14.09 -11.52 -25.25
N MET A 433 -14.70 -12.70 -25.37
CA MET A 433 -14.55 -13.80 -24.40
C MET A 433 -14.84 -13.36 -22.94
N PRO A 434 -15.97 -12.68 -22.68
CA PRO A 434 -16.20 -11.93 -21.44
C PRO A 434 -16.05 -12.79 -20.19
N MET A 435 -16.64 -13.99 -20.18
CA MET A 435 -16.55 -14.93 -19.06
C MET A 435 -15.10 -15.32 -18.72
N LEU A 436 -14.29 -15.63 -19.73
CA LEU A 436 -12.88 -16.01 -19.53
C LEU A 436 -12.11 -14.84 -18.92
N ILE A 437 -12.28 -13.63 -19.46
CA ILE A 437 -11.57 -12.45 -19.00
C ILE A 437 -12.00 -12.06 -17.59
N SER A 438 -13.30 -12.11 -17.27
CA SER A 438 -13.80 -11.91 -15.91
C SER A 438 -13.14 -12.87 -14.92
N ILE A 439 -13.12 -14.18 -15.22
CA ILE A 439 -12.51 -15.20 -14.35
C ILE A 439 -11.01 -14.93 -14.17
N LEU A 440 -10.28 -14.60 -15.24
CA LEU A 440 -8.84 -14.29 -15.15
C LEU A 440 -8.56 -13.06 -14.29
N PHE A 441 -9.40 -12.02 -14.36
CA PHE A 441 -9.29 -10.86 -13.48
C PHE A 441 -9.62 -11.19 -12.02
N LEU A 442 -10.60 -12.07 -11.76
CA LEU A 442 -10.88 -12.53 -10.39
C LEU A 442 -9.71 -13.34 -9.81
N ILE A 443 -9.08 -14.20 -10.62
CA ILE A 443 -7.86 -14.92 -10.24
C ILE A 443 -6.73 -13.92 -9.94
N LEU A 444 -6.53 -12.94 -10.82
CA LEU A 444 -5.52 -11.88 -10.67
C LEU A 444 -5.68 -11.14 -9.34
N THR A 445 -6.89 -10.66 -9.06
CA THR A 445 -7.19 -9.95 -7.81
C THR A 445 -6.99 -10.86 -6.61
N THR A 446 -7.49 -12.11 -6.65
CA THR A 446 -7.36 -13.05 -5.54
C THR A 446 -5.89 -13.32 -5.20
N ILE A 447 -5.04 -13.58 -6.20
CA ILE A 447 -3.62 -13.84 -5.97
C ILE A 447 -2.91 -12.58 -5.47
N PHE A 448 -3.24 -11.37 -5.95
CA PHE A 448 -2.65 -10.14 -5.40
C PHE A 448 -2.99 -9.96 -3.94
N ILE A 449 -4.23 -10.20 -3.54
CA ILE A 449 -4.65 -10.04 -2.14
C ILE A 449 -4.02 -11.11 -1.25
N VAL A 450 -3.95 -12.36 -1.71
CA VAL A 450 -3.30 -13.45 -0.97
C VAL A 450 -1.79 -13.18 -0.82
N THR A 451 -1.11 -12.73 -1.88
CA THR A 451 0.33 -12.40 -1.83
C THR A 451 0.63 -11.15 -0.99
N THR A 452 -0.25 -10.15 -1.01
CA THR A 452 -0.18 -8.99 -0.11
C THR A 452 -0.38 -9.41 1.34
N GLY A 453 -1.38 -10.24 1.63
CA GLY A 453 -1.63 -10.78 2.98
C GLY A 453 -0.42 -11.55 3.53
N ASP A 454 0.16 -12.45 2.73
CA ASP A 454 1.39 -13.17 3.11
C ASP A 454 2.56 -12.22 3.39
N SER A 455 2.78 -11.25 2.51
CA SER A 455 3.87 -10.27 2.65
C SER A 455 3.70 -9.41 3.90
N MET A 456 2.47 -8.98 4.21
CA MET A 456 2.19 -8.10 5.35
C MET A 456 2.23 -8.85 6.68
N THR A 457 1.68 -10.08 6.75
CA THR A 457 1.83 -10.92 7.95
C THR A 457 3.30 -11.22 8.26
N TYR A 458 4.10 -11.51 7.23
CA TYR A 458 5.55 -11.67 7.37
C TYR A 458 6.19 -10.39 7.92
N THR A 459 5.92 -9.24 7.29
CA THR A 459 6.58 -7.97 7.63
C THR A 459 6.22 -7.51 9.05
N ILE A 460 4.96 -7.61 9.45
CA ILE A 460 4.52 -7.34 10.83
C ILE A 460 5.28 -8.24 11.81
N SER A 461 5.39 -9.54 11.48
CA SER A 461 6.05 -10.49 12.36
C SER A 461 7.55 -10.22 12.49
N VAL A 462 8.23 -9.79 11.42
CA VAL A 462 9.64 -9.35 11.46
C VAL A 462 9.84 -8.14 12.37
N VAL A 463 8.93 -7.16 12.35
CA VAL A 463 9.02 -5.98 13.23
C VAL A 463 8.91 -6.39 14.69
N ILE A 464 8.04 -7.35 15.00
CA ILE A 464 7.79 -7.87 16.35
C ILE A 464 8.95 -8.74 16.83
N SER A 465 9.34 -9.76 16.08
CA SER A 465 10.42 -10.67 16.50
C SER A 465 11.80 -10.02 16.40
N GLY A 466 12.01 -9.11 15.45
CA GLY A 466 13.35 -8.65 15.05
C GLY A 466 14.12 -9.66 14.22
N GLU A 467 13.55 -10.84 13.98
CA GLU A 467 14.16 -11.96 13.28
C GLU A 467 13.76 -11.99 11.81
N THR A 468 14.67 -12.42 10.96
CA THR A 468 14.42 -12.53 9.50
C THR A 468 13.56 -13.71 9.11
N GLU A 469 13.46 -14.71 10.01
CA GLU A 469 12.53 -15.85 9.91
C GLU A 469 11.59 -15.82 11.13
N PRO A 470 10.51 -15.02 11.10
CA PRO A 470 9.61 -14.91 12.23
C PRO A 470 8.80 -16.18 12.45
N ASN A 471 8.45 -16.43 13.70
CA ASN A 471 7.69 -17.61 14.12
C ASN A 471 6.35 -17.73 13.38
N ALA A 472 6.07 -18.93 12.86
CA ALA A 472 4.87 -19.24 12.08
C ALA A 472 3.56 -19.00 12.86
N ILE A 473 3.57 -19.13 14.18
CA ILE A 473 2.41 -18.86 15.05
C ILE A 473 2.04 -17.38 15.03
N ILE A 474 3.03 -16.48 15.15
CA ILE A 474 2.80 -15.03 15.11
C ILE A 474 2.26 -14.63 13.73
N ARG A 475 2.86 -15.17 12.66
CA ARG A 475 2.40 -14.91 11.29
C ARG A 475 0.95 -15.37 11.10
N THR A 476 0.62 -16.56 11.60
CA THR A 476 -0.74 -17.13 11.56
C THR A 476 -1.73 -16.27 12.35
N PHE A 477 -1.35 -15.80 13.55
CA PHE A 477 -2.17 -14.90 14.34
C PHE A 477 -2.54 -13.64 13.54
N TRP A 478 -1.56 -12.94 12.96
CA TRP A 478 -1.84 -11.74 12.15
C TRP A 478 -2.69 -12.03 10.93
N GLY A 479 -2.44 -13.16 10.27
CA GLY A 479 -3.24 -13.58 9.12
C GLY A 479 -4.71 -13.77 9.47
N VAL A 480 -4.99 -14.59 10.48
CA VAL A 480 -6.35 -14.85 10.95
C VAL A 480 -7.01 -13.56 11.45
N MET A 481 -6.32 -12.77 12.27
CA MET A 481 -6.89 -11.54 12.83
C MET A 481 -7.26 -10.53 11.74
N MET A 482 -6.42 -10.32 10.73
CA MET A 482 -6.75 -9.41 9.62
C MET A 482 -7.99 -9.88 8.84
N GLY A 483 -8.08 -11.18 8.53
CA GLY A 483 -9.24 -11.73 7.83
C GLY A 483 -10.53 -11.65 8.66
N VAL A 484 -10.46 -11.96 9.96
CA VAL A 484 -11.60 -11.82 10.89
C VAL A 484 -12.04 -10.36 11.03
N THR A 485 -11.10 -9.43 11.14
CA THR A 485 -11.43 -7.99 11.17
C THR A 485 -12.08 -7.53 9.87
N ALA A 486 -11.63 -8.01 8.70
CA ALA A 486 -12.26 -7.70 7.42
C ALA A 486 -13.72 -8.17 7.38
N LEU A 487 -14.00 -9.40 7.84
CA LEU A 487 -15.35 -9.96 7.92
C LEU A 487 -16.27 -9.16 8.85
N ILE A 488 -15.75 -8.79 10.01
CA ILE A 488 -16.47 -7.93 10.95
C ILE A 488 -16.80 -6.61 10.29
N LEU A 489 -15.83 -5.93 9.69
CA LEU A 489 -16.05 -4.64 9.04
C LEU A 489 -17.06 -4.74 7.89
N ILE A 490 -17.05 -5.82 7.11
CA ILE A 490 -18.07 -6.07 6.08
C ILE A 490 -19.46 -6.24 6.71
N SER A 491 -19.55 -6.95 7.84
CA SER A 491 -20.83 -7.15 8.55
C SER A 491 -21.38 -5.88 9.20
N LEU A 492 -20.55 -4.84 9.37
CA LEU A 492 -20.97 -3.56 9.93
C LEU A 492 -21.58 -2.67 8.83
N GLY A 493 -22.90 -2.44 8.92
CA GLY A 493 -23.64 -1.51 8.07
C GLY A 493 -24.19 -2.12 6.78
N SER A 494 -24.99 -1.34 6.04
CA SER A 494 -25.70 -1.77 4.83
C SER A 494 -24.84 -1.87 3.57
N GLY A 495 -23.52 -1.65 3.65
CA GLY A 495 -22.66 -1.54 2.45
C GLY A 495 -21.17 -1.88 2.61
N GLY A 496 -20.70 -2.39 3.76
CA GLY A 496 -19.37 -2.96 4.05
C GLY A 496 -18.10 -2.12 3.78
N ILE A 497 -18.02 -1.47 2.62
CA ILE A 497 -16.91 -0.64 2.13
C ILE A 497 -16.69 0.55 3.04
N SER A 498 -17.74 1.26 3.46
CA SER A 498 -17.61 2.46 4.29
C SER A 498 -16.96 2.19 5.65
N ALA A 499 -17.25 1.03 6.26
CA ALA A 499 -16.61 0.57 7.50
C ALA A 499 -15.12 0.24 7.27
N LEU A 500 -14.81 -0.46 6.18
CA LEU A 500 -13.42 -0.75 5.77
C LEU A 500 -12.62 0.54 5.54
N GLN A 501 -13.18 1.51 4.82
CA GLN A 501 -12.57 2.82 4.57
C GLN A 501 -12.38 3.61 5.87
N SER A 502 -13.39 3.60 6.74
CA SER A 502 -13.33 4.30 8.04
C SER A 502 -12.20 3.78 8.90
N PHE A 503 -12.04 2.45 9.00
CA PHE A 503 -10.98 1.83 9.77
C PHE A 503 -9.57 2.19 9.24
N ILE A 504 -9.39 2.24 7.92
CA ILE A 504 -8.15 2.70 7.29
C ILE A 504 -7.82 4.13 7.69
N VAL A 505 -8.80 5.04 7.61
CA VAL A 505 -8.58 6.45 7.93
C VAL A 505 -8.24 6.66 9.40
N ILE A 506 -8.95 6.02 10.34
CA ILE A 506 -8.69 6.17 11.77
C ILE A 506 -7.26 5.75 12.12
N THR A 507 -6.82 4.61 11.59
CA THR A 507 -5.51 4.02 11.90
C THR A 507 -4.36 4.77 11.22
N ALA A 508 -4.63 5.60 10.21
CA ALA A 508 -3.64 6.45 9.55
C ALA A 508 -3.20 7.67 10.39
N VAL A 509 -4.01 8.10 11.36
CA VAL A 509 -3.73 9.27 12.22
C VAL A 509 -2.36 9.18 12.90
N PRO A 510 -2.04 8.16 13.71
CA PRO A 510 -0.75 8.11 14.40
C PRO A 510 0.44 7.99 13.44
N VAL A 511 0.31 7.24 12.34
CA VAL A 511 1.41 7.07 11.38
C VAL A 511 1.68 8.31 10.56
N SER A 512 0.68 9.14 10.30
CA SER A 512 0.91 10.43 9.64
C SER A 512 1.88 11.32 10.45
N LEU A 513 1.78 11.31 11.77
CA LEU A 513 2.71 12.00 12.67
C LEU A 513 4.11 11.35 12.69
N ILE A 514 4.21 10.03 12.50
CA ILE A 514 5.48 9.30 12.39
C ILE A 514 6.22 9.70 11.10
N LEU A 515 5.49 9.94 10.02
CA LEU A 515 6.03 10.32 8.71
C LEU A 515 6.42 11.80 8.64
N LEU A 516 5.73 12.66 9.39
CA LEU A 516 5.89 14.12 9.36
C LEU A 516 7.35 14.61 9.46
N PRO A 517 8.20 14.10 10.37
CA PRO A 517 9.57 14.60 10.50
C PRO A 517 10.43 14.39 9.25
N SER A 518 10.06 13.48 8.35
CA SER A 518 10.78 13.24 7.10
C SER A 518 10.84 14.48 6.21
N LEU A 519 9.89 15.42 6.32
CA LEU A 519 9.91 16.70 5.60
C LEU A 519 11.16 17.54 5.93
N TRP A 520 11.66 17.48 7.17
CA TRP A 520 12.86 18.22 7.61
C TRP A 520 14.10 17.33 7.60
N ASN A 521 13.96 16.10 8.08
CA ASN A 521 15.09 15.20 8.28
C ASN A 521 15.70 14.75 6.95
N ALA A 522 14.89 14.43 5.94
CA ALA A 522 15.42 13.97 4.66
C ALA A 522 16.27 15.03 3.95
N PRO A 523 15.85 16.31 3.83
CA PRO A 523 16.72 17.37 3.31
C PRO A 523 18.01 17.56 4.10
N GLN A 524 17.92 17.60 5.43
CA GLN A 524 19.10 17.79 6.28
C GLN A 524 20.11 16.65 6.12
N ILE A 525 19.63 15.40 6.10
CA ILE A 525 20.44 14.21 5.85
C ILE A 525 21.05 14.27 4.45
N ALA A 526 20.26 14.57 3.42
CA ALA A 526 20.73 14.64 2.03
C ALA A 526 21.83 15.71 1.86
N ILE A 527 21.66 16.90 2.44
CA ILE A 527 22.66 17.98 2.39
C ILE A 527 23.93 17.57 3.14
N LYS A 528 23.80 16.94 4.30
CA LYS A 528 24.94 16.45 5.07
C LYS A 528 25.72 15.39 4.29
N MET A 529 25.04 14.38 3.76
CA MET A 529 25.66 13.32 2.96
C MET A 529 26.28 13.88 1.67
N ALA A 530 25.70 14.90 1.04
CA ALA A 530 26.30 15.56 -0.11
C ALA A 530 27.68 16.15 0.23
N LYS A 531 27.82 16.80 1.39
CA LYS A 531 29.12 17.30 1.87
C LYS A 531 30.10 16.18 2.15
N GLU A 532 29.64 15.10 2.81
CA GLU A 532 30.46 13.92 3.13
C GLU A 532 30.95 13.20 1.85
N GLN A 533 30.18 13.27 0.76
CA GLN A 533 30.52 12.69 -0.54
C GLN A 533 31.23 13.69 -1.49
N GLY A 534 31.50 14.92 -1.05
CA GLY A 534 32.23 15.94 -1.82
C GLY A 534 31.46 16.52 -3.02
N LEU A 535 30.14 16.67 -2.92
CA LEU A 535 29.22 17.09 -4.01
C LEU A 535 28.82 18.58 -4.03
#